data_AF-A0A8J8KJG1-F1
#
_entry.id   AF-A0A8J8KJG1-F1
#
_cell.length_a   1.000
_cell.length_b   1.000
_cell.length_c   1.000
_cell.angle_alpha   90.00
_cell.angle_beta   90.00
_cell.angle_gamma   90.00
#
_symmetry.space_group_name_H-M   'P 1'
#
loop_
_entity.id
_entity.type
_entity.pdbx_description
1 polymer ?
#
loop_
_entity_poly.entity_id
_entity_poly.type
_entity_poly.pdbx_seq_one_letter_code
_entity_poly.pdbx_strand_id
1 'polypeptide(L)'
;MEIEALRQATLTMKDPLADGYRSLTEIRSAYRRSLTERDTIVAHLVREDGWTLSEVAHVICGVRHHTDWAETIVTWTEPPSALPDAERLLYPAQQIVEELRELHSLATAKVQNAPGTAHAEADEPDGDPLERLMAAEQRLQQVRTFHDTAEAARDVVGANLVAHHGWRPRQVAALAGAEVPDITAAYEVARLSPPSEADTQYLLELAGLTDHLRTATQEQAARVEQAKTWVTTAV
;
A
#
# COMPACT_ATOMS: atom_id res chain seq x y z
N MET A 1 8.16 -11.30 -19.15
CA MET A 1 7.06 -10.34 -19.12
C MET A 1 5.78 -11.10 -18.83
N GLU A 2 5.19 -10.82 -17.67
CA GLU A 2 4.23 -11.70 -16.99
C GLU A 2 2.77 -11.20 -17.08
N ILE A 3 2.44 -10.33 -18.04
CA ILE A 3 1.14 -9.64 -18.09
C ILE A 3 -0.05 -10.60 -18.00
N GLU A 4 -0.02 -11.73 -18.71
CA GLU A 4 -1.10 -12.73 -18.64
C GLU A 4 -1.15 -13.45 -17.27
N ALA A 5 0.00 -13.67 -16.63
CA ALA A 5 0.06 -14.23 -15.28
C ALA A 5 -0.44 -13.22 -14.23
N LEU A 6 -0.10 -11.93 -14.37
CA LEU A 6 -0.62 -10.84 -13.53
C LEU A 6 -2.13 -10.67 -13.73
N ARG A 7 -2.62 -10.81 -14.96
CA ARG A 7 -4.06 -10.78 -15.26
C ARG A 7 -4.78 -11.94 -14.57
N GLN A 8 -4.26 -13.16 -14.67
CA GLN A 8 -4.84 -14.31 -13.98
C GLN A 8 -4.80 -14.15 -12.46
N ALA A 9 -3.69 -13.68 -11.90
CA ALA A 9 -3.59 -13.38 -10.48
C ALA A 9 -4.67 -12.34 -10.05
N THR A 10 -4.84 -11.26 -10.83
CA THR A 10 -5.85 -10.23 -10.58
C THR A 10 -7.27 -10.79 -10.59
N LEU A 11 -7.58 -11.68 -11.55
CA LEU A 11 -8.87 -12.37 -11.61
C LEU A 11 -9.13 -13.25 -10.38
N THR A 12 -8.10 -13.93 -9.85
CA THR A 12 -8.24 -14.76 -8.64
C THR A 12 -8.38 -13.95 -7.35
N MET A 13 -7.92 -12.69 -7.34
CA MET A 13 -7.99 -11.79 -6.18
C MET A 13 -9.31 -11.01 -6.08
N LYS A 14 -10.32 -11.32 -6.91
CA LYS A 14 -11.61 -10.62 -6.94
C LYS A 14 -12.46 -10.74 -5.66
N ASP A 15 -12.13 -11.67 -4.77
CA ASP A 15 -12.74 -11.75 -3.44
C ASP A 15 -11.70 -11.58 -2.30
N PRO A 16 -11.17 -10.36 -2.10
CA PRO A 16 -10.13 -10.11 -1.10
C PRO A 16 -10.66 -10.09 0.34
N LEU A 17 -11.93 -10.46 0.56
CA LEU A 17 -12.66 -10.26 1.81
C LEU A 17 -12.48 -11.34 2.86
N ALA A 18 -12.04 -12.55 2.49
CA ALA A 18 -12.05 -13.67 3.42
C ALA A 18 -10.93 -13.61 4.48
N ASP A 19 -9.77 -13.01 4.17
CA ASP A 19 -8.52 -13.21 4.92
C ASP A 19 -7.91 -11.92 5.55
N GLY A 20 -8.66 -10.82 5.62
CA GLY A 20 -8.24 -9.60 6.33
C GLY A 20 -6.93 -8.97 5.82
N TYR A 21 -5.94 -8.74 6.70
CA TYR A 21 -4.68 -8.05 6.36
C TYR A 21 -3.78 -8.82 5.36
N ARG A 22 -3.95 -10.14 5.24
CA ARG A 22 -3.16 -10.97 4.33
C ARG A 22 -3.46 -10.62 2.88
N SER A 23 -4.74 -10.44 2.54
CA SER A 23 -5.16 -10.09 1.18
C SER A 23 -4.66 -8.70 0.77
N LEU A 24 -4.58 -7.74 1.72
CA LEU A 24 -3.99 -6.42 1.48
C LEU A 24 -2.52 -6.51 1.04
N THR A 25 -1.73 -7.33 1.73
CA THR A 25 -0.30 -7.49 1.43
C THR A 25 -0.09 -8.13 0.06
N GLU A 26 -0.89 -9.15 -0.26
CA GLU A 26 -0.84 -9.87 -1.55
C GLU A 26 -1.26 -8.96 -2.71
N ILE A 27 -2.37 -8.22 -2.57
CA ILE A 27 -2.80 -7.23 -3.58
C ILE A 27 -1.73 -6.16 -3.77
N ARG A 28 -1.15 -5.63 -2.68
CA ARG A 28 -0.11 -4.59 -2.79
C ARG A 28 1.13 -5.11 -3.51
N SER A 29 1.56 -6.34 -3.23
CA SER A 29 2.68 -6.98 -3.94
C SER A 29 2.39 -7.14 -5.44
N ALA A 30 1.20 -7.57 -5.82
CA ALA A 30 0.79 -7.65 -7.21
C ALA A 30 0.71 -6.27 -7.89
N TYR A 31 0.19 -5.27 -7.18
CA TYR A 31 0.12 -3.89 -7.67
C TYR A 31 1.51 -3.33 -7.97
N ARG A 32 2.48 -3.50 -7.05
CA ARG A 32 3.87 -3.08 -7.24
C ARG A 32 4.52 -3.73 -8.46
N ARG A 33 4.36 -5.05 -8.62
CA ARG A 33 4.88 -5.76 -9.79
C ARG A 33 4.27 -5.24 -11.09
N SER A 34 2.97 -4.97 -11.09
CA SER A 34 2.28 -4.45 -12.27
C SER A 34 2.73 -3.04 -12.62
N LEU A 35 3.00 -2.18 -11.63
CA LEU A 35 3.63 -0.87 -11.85
C LEU A 35 5.00 -1.01 -12.51
N THR A 36 5.86 -1.90 -11.99
CA THR A 36 7.19 -2.14 -12.58
C THR A 36 7.11 -2.61 -14.04
N GLU A 37 6.23 -3.56 -14.35
CA GLU A 37 6.06 -4.03 -15.74
C GLU A 37 5.56 -2.91 -16.65
N ARG A 38 4.56 -2.13 -16.21
CA ARG A 38 4.06 -0.97 -16.96
C ARG A 38 5.15 0.06 -17.19
N ASP A 39 5.89 0.43 -16.15
CA ASP A 39 6.94 1.45 -16.22
C ASP A 39 8.06 1.01 -17.16
N THR A 40 8.36 -0.28 -17.20
CA THR A 40 9.32 -0.88 -18.14
C THR A 40 8.87 -0.73 -19.59
N ILE A 41 7.58 -0.99 -19.86
CA ILE A 41 6.99 -0.80 -21.20
C ILE A 41 7.03 0.68 -21.60
N VAL A 42 6.63 1.56 -20.68
CA VAL A 42 6.66 3.02 -20.87
C VAL A 42 8.07 3.52 -21.21
N ALA A 43 9.08 3.09 -20.44
CA ALA A 43 10.46 3.49 -20.67
C ALA A 43 10.96 3.01 -22.03
N HIS A 44 10.62 1.78 -22.44
CA HIS A 44 10.98 1.26 -23.76
C HIS A 44 10.32 2.08 -24.88
N LEU A 45 9.03 2.37 -24.76
CA LEU A 45 8.29 3.11 -25.77
C LEU A 45 8.88 4.51 -26.03
N VAL A 46 9.30 5.20 -24.97
CA VAL A 46 9.88 6.54 -25.07
C VAL A 46 11.31 6.50 -25.60
N ARG A 47 12.14 5.57 -25.10
CA ARG A 47 13.58 5.53 -25.45
C ARG A 47 13.85 4.90 -26.81
N GLU A 48 13.07 3.89 -27.21
CA GLU A 48 13.34 3.06 -28.39
C GLU A 48 12.29 3.23 -29.51
N ASP A 49 11.01 3.36 -29.17
CA ASP A 49 9.91 3.38 -30.15
C ASP A 49 9.40 4.79 -30.49
N GLY A 50 10.04 5.84 -29.98
CA GLY A 50 9.78 7.24 -30.33
C GLY A 50 8.52 7.86 -29.74
N TRP A 51 7.91 7.23 -28.74
CA TRP A 51 6.77 7.82 -28.02
C TRP A 51 7.18 9.07 -27.25
N THR A 52 6.26 10.02 -27.16
CA THR A 52 6.45 11.24 -26.37
C THR A 52 6.04 11.03 -24.91
N LEU A 53 6.65 11.79 -24.00
CA LEU A 53 6.24 11.84 -22.59
C LEU A 53 4.77 12.22 -22.42
N SER A 54 4.20 13.00 -23.34
CA SER A 54 2.79 13.40 -23.32
C SER A 54 1.85 12.25 -23.66
N GLU A 55 2.22 11.38 -24.61
CA GLU A 55 1.46 10.17 -24.93
C GLU A 55 1.49 9.19 -23.78
N VAL A 56 2.67 8.96 -23.19
CA VAL A 56 2.78 8.15 -21.98
C VAL A 56 1.94 8.73 -20.85
N ALA A 57 2.08 10.02 -20.53
CA ALA A 57 1.32 10.68 -19.47
C ALA A 57 -0.19 10.54 -19.66
N HIS A 58 -0.66 10.60 -20.90
CA HIS A 58 -2.07 10.34 -21.20
C HIS A 58 -2.52 8.93 -20.82
N VAL A 59 -1.69 7.91 -21.10
CA VAL A 59 -2.02 6.53 -20.76
C VAL A 59 -1.94 6.30 -19.25
N ILE A 60 -0.87 6.73 -18.59
CA ILE A 60 -0.64 6.40 -17.17
C ILE A 60 -1.42 7.28 -16.18
N CYS A 61 -1.72 8.53 -16.56
CA CYS A 61 -2.38 9.51 -15.70
C CYS A 61 -3.74 9.99 -16.25
N GLY A 62 -4.12 9.59 -17.47
CA GLY A 62 -5.30 10.13 -18.16
C GLY A 62 -5.11 11.54 -18.73
N VAL A 63 -4.03 12.25 -18.39
CA VAL A 63 -3.81 13.66 -18.72
C VAL A 63 -2.45 13.91 -19.39
N ARG A 64 -2.50 14.57 -20.57
CA ARG A 64 -1.33 14.79 -21.43
C ARG A 64 -0.27 15.75 -20.90
N HIS A 65 -0.62 16.61 -19.95
CA HIS A 65 0.26 17.67 -19.44
C HIS A 65 1.03 17.26 -18.18
N HIS A 66 0.83 16.05 -17.65
CA HIS A 66 1.63 15.49 -16.55
C HIS A 66 2.95 14.88 -17.08
N THR A 67 3.64 15.61 -17.95
CA THR A 67 4.87 15.12 -18.58
C THR A 67 5.99 14.92 -17.58
N ASP A 68 6.07 15.73 -16.52
CA ASP A 68 7.12 15.66 -15.50
C ASP A 68 7.05 14.33 -14.71
N TRP A 69 5.83 13.83 -14.47
CA TRP A 69 5.61 12.52 -13.84
C TRP A 69 6.06 11.39 -14.76
N ALA A 70 5.66 11.45 -16.04
CA ALA A 70 6.09 10.48 -17.03
C ALA A 70 7.62 10.49 -17.21
N GLU A 71 8.24 11.68 -17.24
CA GLU A 71 9.70 11.84 -17.33
C GLU A 71 10.39 11.18 -16.15
N THR A 72 9.91 11.42 -14.94
CA THR A 72 10.46 10.82 -13.72
C THR A 72 10.46 9.29 -13.78
N ILE A 73 9.34 8.69 -14.23
CA ILE A 73 9.21 7.24 -14.39
C ILE A 73 10.16 6.71 -15.47
N VAL A 74 10.19 7.36 -16.64
CA VAL A 74 11.04 6.97 -17.78
C VAL A 74 12.52 7.08 -17.42
N THR A 75 12.93 8.13 -16.69
CA THR A 75 14.33 8.31 -16.26
C THR A 75 14.72 7.28 -15.19
N TRP A 76 13.81 6.94 -14.28
CA TRP A 76 14.08 5.98 -13.22
C TRP A 76 14.20 4.53 -13.72
N THR A 77 13.46 4.20 -14.77
CA THR A 77 13.29 2.82 -15.22
C THR A 77 14.26 2.49 -16.34
N GLU A 78 15.03 1.42 -16.18
CA GLU A 78 15.88 0.89 -17.24
C GLU A 78 15.08 -0.09 -18.10
N PRO A 79 14.83 0.21 -19.39
CA PRO A 79 14.08 -0.69 -20.24
C PRO A 79 14.95 -1.85 -20.75
N PRO A 80 14.35 -3.00 -21.10
CA PRO A 80 15.06 -4.06 -21.80
C PRO A 80 15.47 -3.58 -23.19
N SER A 81 16.56 -4.17 -23.71
CA SER A 81 17.09 -3.86 -25.04
C SER A 81 16.15 -4.24 -26.19
N ALA A 82 15.16 -5.09 -25.94
CA ALA A 82 14.13 -5.44 -26.91
C ALA A 82 12.83 -5.79 -26.19
N LEU A 83 11.73 -5.15 -26.60
CA LEU A 83 10.39 -5.42 -26.10
C LEU A 83 9.41 -5.45 -27.27
N PRO A 84 9.34 -6.57 -28.02
CA PRO A 84 8.43 -6.65 -29.16
C PRO A 84 6.98 -6.41 -28.71
N ASP A 85 6.23 -5.69 -29.54
CA ASP A 85 4.84 -5.30 -29.30
C ASP A 85 4.61 -4.40 -28.06
N ALA A 86 5.61 -3.63 -27.60
CA ALA A 86 5.48 -2.75 -26.42
C ALA A 86 4.20 -1.90 -26.43
N GLU A 87 3.85 -1.31 -27.58
CA GLU A 87 2.65 -0.49 -27.74
C GLU A 87 1.36 -1.26 -27.43
N ARG A 88 1.28 -2.52 -27.89
CA ARG A 88 0.11 -3.39 -27.66
C ARG A 88 -0.02 -3.81 -26.19
N LEU A 89 1.09 -3.81 -25.45
CA LEU A 89 1.17 -4.31 -24.08
C LEU A 89 0.89 -3.21 -23.04
N LEU A 90 1.12 -1.94 -23.39
CA LEU A 90 0.98 -0.83 -22.47
C LEU A 90 -0.43 -0.69 -21.89
N TYR A 91 -1.47 -0.68 -22.74
CA TYR A 91 -2.85 -0.52 -22.29
C TYR A 91 -3.31 -1.66 -21.37
N PRO A 92 -3.09 -2.95 -21.71
CA PRO A 92 -3.36 -4.05 -20.77
C PRO A 92 -2.61 -3.92 -19.44
N ALA A 93 -1.34 -3.52 -19.45
CA ALA A 93 -0.56 -3.35 -18.23
C ALA A 93 -1.13 -2.23 -17.36
N GLN A 94 -1.48 -1.08 -17.94
CA GLN A 94 -2.11 0.03 -17.22
C GLN A 94 -3.48 -0.36 -16.65
N GLN A 95 -4.30 -1.11 -17.41
CA GLN A 95 -5.59 -1.60 -16.90
C GLN A 95 -5.43 -2.49 -15.66
N ILE A 96 -4.44 -3.40 -15.66
CA ILE A 96 -4.16 -4.25 -14.49
C ILE A 96 -3.71 -3.40 -13.30
N VAL A 97 -2.89 -2.38 -13.52
CA VAL A 97 -2.48 -1.42 -12.48
C VAL A 97 -3.69 -0.73 -11.87
N GLU A 98 -4.64 -0.26 -12.68
CA GLU A 98 -5.87 0.39 -12.22
C GLU A 98 -6.77 -0.59 -11.44
N GLU A 99 -7.02 -1.79 -11.98
CA GLU A 99 -7.83 -2.83 -11.32
C GLU A 99 -7.24 -3.21 -9.94
N LEU A 100 -5.92 -3.39 -9.86
CA LEU A 100 -5.25 -3.71 -8.60
C LEU A 100 -5.26 -2.54 -7.62
N ARG A 101 -5.18 -1.29 -8.12
CA ARG A 101 -5.30 -0.08 -7.28
C ARG A 101 -6.69 0.00 -6.66
N GLU A 102 -7.73 -0.23 -7.45
CA GLU A 102 -9.12 -0.25 -6.98
C GLU A 102 -9.37 -1.36 -5.96
N LEU A 103 -8.89 -2.58 -6.25
CA LEU A 103 -8.96 -3.71 -5.32
C LEU A 103 -8.25 -3.39 -4.00
N HIS A 104 -7.08 -2.75 -4.05
CA HIS A 104 -6.35 -2.31 -2.87
C HIS A 104 -7.14 -1.28 -2.06
N SER A 105 -7.70 -0.25 -2.71
CA SER A 105 -8.53 0.76 -2.04
C SER A 105 -9.76 0.13 -1.37
N LEU A 106 -10.44 -0.78 -2.08
CA LEU A 106 -11.60 -1.49 -1.56
C LEU A 106 -11.24 -2.34 -0.34
N ALA A 107 -10.15 -3.12 -0.42
CA ALA A 107 -9.67 -3.94 0.70
C ALA A 107 -9.27 -3.06 1.89
N THR A 108 -8.64 -1.91 1.66
CA THR A 108 -8.23 -0.97 2.71
C THR A 108 -9.44 -0.38 3.41
N ALA A 109 -10.43 0.08 2.64
CA ALA A 109 -11.68 0.61 3.18
C ALA A 109 -12.44 -0.46 3.98
N LYS A 110 -12.43 -1.72 3.53
CA LYS A 110 -13.04 -2.84 4.26
C LYS A 110 -12.37 -3.08 5.61
N VAL A 111 -11.05 -3.04 5.68
CA VAL A 111 -10.30 -3.15 6.94
C VAL A 111 -10.63 -1.98 7.87
N GLN A 112 -10.61 -0.74 7.37
CA GLN A 112 -10.93 0.44 8.17
C GLN A 112 -12.36 0.44 8.72
N ASN A 113 -13.31 -0.14 7.98
CA ASN A 113 -14.72 -0.24 8.37
C ASN A 113 -15.05 -1.56 9.08
N ALA A 114 -14.10 -2.50 9.19
CA ALA A 114 -14.29 -3.70 9.98
C ALA A 114 -14.41 -3.26 11.45
N PRO A 115 -15.42 -3.73 12.20
CA PRO A 115 -15.49 -3.42 13.61
C PRO A 115 -14.20 -3.93 14.27
N GLY A 116 -13.45 -3.05 14.95
CA GLY A 116 -12.20 -3.38 15.67
C GLY A 116 -12.37 -4.52 16.70
N THR A 117 -13.62 -4.88 16.98
CA THR A 117 -14.06 -5.87 17.96
C THR A 117 -14.67 -7.15 17.37
N ALA A 118 -15.08 -7.19 16.10
CA ALA A 118 -15.89 -8.29 15.57
C ALA A 118 -15.12 -9.62 15.43
N HIS A 119 -13.81 -9.57 15.27
CA HIS A 119 -12.93 -10.76 15.31
C HIS A 119 -12.35 -11.04 16.69
N ALA A 120 -12.65 -10.22 17.70
CA ALA A 120 -12.10 -10.38 19.05
C ALA A 120 -13.06 -11.13 19.97
N GLU A 121 -14.37 -10.95 19.81
CA GLU A 121 -15.37 -11.67 20.62
C GLU A 121 -15.60 -13.11 20.15
N ALA A 122 -15.33 -13.42 18.87
CA ALA A 122 -15.58 -14.74 18.30
C ALA A 122 -14.48 -15.77 18.61
N ASP A 123 -13.27 -15.33 18.95
CA ASP A 123 -12.08 -16.17 19.15
C ASP A 123 -11.53 -16.12 20.59
N GLU A 124 -12.22 -15.46 21.54
CA GLU A 124 -11.79 -15.52 22.95
C GLU A 124 -11.99 -16.95 23.47
N PRO A 125 -10.93 -17.62 24.00
CA PRO A 125 -11.08 -18.95 24.56
C PRO A 125 -12.03 -18.90 25.77
N ASP A 126 -13.10 -19.70 25.70
CA ASP A 126 -14.05 -19.86 26.80
C ASP A 126 -13.40 -20.64 27.95
N GLY A 127 -13.00 -19.95 29.02
CA GLY A 127 -12.89 -20.56 30.35
C GLY A 127 -11.62 -20.29 31.15
N ASP A 128 -10.43 -20.20 30.55
CA ASP A 128 -9.17 -19.96 31.28
C ASP A 128 -8.71 -18.49 31.20
N PRO A 129 -8.66 -17.76 32.33
CA PRO A 129 -8.12 -16.39 32.39
C PRO A 129 -6.71 -16.25 31.80
N LEU A 130 -5.84 -17.25 31.94
CA LEU A 130 -4.48 -17.20 31.41
C LEU A 130 -4.46 -17.33 29.89
N GLU A 131 -5.24 -18.24 29.32
CA GLU A 131 -5.38 -18.39 27.86
C GLU A 131 -5.97 -17.12 27.23
N ARG A 132 -6.96 -16.49 27.88
CA ARG A 132 -7.53 -15.21 27.45
C ARG A 132 -6.50 -14.08 27.46
N LEU A 133 -5.65 -14.02 28.49
CA LEU A 133 -4.55 -13.06 28.55
C LEU A 133 -3.56 -13.28 27.41
N MET A 134 -3.11 -14.52 27.20
CA MET A 134 -2.16 -14.85 26.12
C MET A 134 -2.71 -14.50 24.74
N ALA A 135 -3.99 -14.82 24.48
CA ALA A 135 -4.67 -14.46 23.23
C ALA A 135 -4.76 -12.93 23.05
N ALA A 136 -5.09 -12.18 24.12
CA ALA A 136 -5.15 -10.73 24.09
C ALA A 136 -3.79 -10.08 23.80
N GLU A 137 -2.70 -10.59 24.40
CA GLU A 137 -1.33 -10.13 24.18
C GLU A 137 -0.84 -10.44 22.76
N GLN A 138 -1.07 -11.66 22.28
CA GLN A 138 -0.73 -12.05 20.91
C GLN A 138 -1.42 -11.12 19.91
N ARG A 139 -2.70 -10.82 20.13
CA ARG A 139 -3.45 -9.91 19.25
C ARG A 139 -2.96 -8.48 19.35
N LEU A 140 -2.60 -7.99 20.54
CA LEU A 140 -1.99 -6.66 20.70
C LEU A 140 -0.69 -6.58 19.89
N GLN A 141 0.15 -7.61 19.96
CA GLN A 141 1.41 -7.65 19.21
C GLN A 141 1.19 -7.66 17.69
N GLN A 142 0.18 -8.41 17.22
CA GLN A 142 -0.20 -8.39 15.80
C GLN A 142 -0.63 -7.00 15.34
N VAL A 143 -1.57 -6.37 16.05
CA VAL A 143 -2.08 -5.03 15.68
C VAL A 143 -0.96 -3.99 15.70
N ARG A 144 -0.06 -4.02 16.70
CA ARG A 144 1.13 -3.15 16.75
C ARG A 144 2.03 -3.34 15.53
N THR A 145 2.32 -4.59 15.18
CA THR A 145 3.17 -4.89 14.01
C THR A 145 2.55 -4.34 12.72
N PHE A 146 1.23 -4.47 12.56
CA PHE A 146 0.52 -3.89 11.42
C PHE A 146 0.51 -2.37 11.45
N HIS A 147 0.31 -1.74 12.63
CA HIS A 147 0.37 -0.30 12.81
C HIS A 147 1.74 0.25 12.38
N ASP A 148 2.82 -0.28 12.94
CA ASP A 148 4.19 0.14 12.64
C ASP A 148 4.52 -0.02 11.14
N THR A 149 4.03 -1.11 10.52
CA THR A 149 4.19 -1.36 9.09
C THR A 149 3.42 -0.35 8.24
N ALA A 150 2.20 0.00 8.64
CA ALA A 150 1.38 1.00 7.95
C ALA A 150 2.00 2.40 8.07
N GLU A 151 2.53 2.77 9.23
CA GLU A 151 3.26 4.03 9.45
C GLU A 151 4.50 4.11 8.57
N ALA A 152 5.35 3.08 8.58
CA ALA A 152 6.54 3.05 7.74
C ALA A 152 6.19 3.14 6.24
N ALA A 153 5.14 2.44 5.80
CA ALA A 153 4.67 2.52 4.42
C ALA A 153 4.15 3.92 4.06
N ARG A 154 3.36 4.54 4.95
CA ARG A 154 2.86 5.91 4.80
C ARG A 154 4.01 6.89 4.64
N ASP A 155 5.03 6.77 5.49
CA ASP A 155 6.15 7.70 5.50
C ASP A 155 7.02 7.53 4.25
N VAL A 156 7.25 6.29 3.78
CA VAL A 156 7.95 6.03 2.52
C VAL A 156 7.17 6.54 1.31
N VAL A 157 5.85 6.34 1.26
CA VAL A 157 5.01 6.87 0.16
C VAL A 157 5.05 8.40 0.15
N GLY A 158 4.92 9.03 1.32
CA GLY A 158 5.04 10.47 1.46
C GLY A 158 6.42 10.99 1.04
N ALA A 159 7.48 10.31 1.48
CA ALA A 159 8.85 10.62 1.10
C ALA A 159 9.08 10.51 -0.42
N ASN A 160 8.47 9.53 -1.10
CA ASN A 160 8.55 9.43 -2.56
C ASN A 160 7.86 10.60 -3.27
N LEU A 161 6.71 11.09 -2.76
CA LEU A 161 6.06 12.29 -3.30
C LEU A 161 6.98 13.52 -3.21
N VAL A 162 7.78 13.62 -2.15
CA VAL A 162 8.76 14.70 -2.03
C VAL A 162 9.95 14.49 -2.96
N ALA A 163 10.57 13.31 -2.90
CA ALA A 163 11.83 13.02 -3.58
C ALA A 163 11.70 13.05 -5.11
N HIS A 164 10.57 12.55 -5.63
CA HIS A 164 10.39 12.31 -7.05
C HIS A 164 9.34 13.22 -7.70
N HIS A 165 8.34 13.68 -6.94
CA HIS A 165 7.20 14.43 -7.48
C HIS A 165 7.15 15.90 -7.03
N GLY A 166 8.21 16.39 -6.39
CA GLY A 166 8.38 17.82 -6.05
C GLY A 166 7.44 18.35 -4.97
N TRP A 167 6.76 17.48 -4.23
CA TRP A 167 5.88 17.90 -3.13
C TRP A 167 6.68 18.51 -1.98
N ARG A 168 6.08 19.47 -1.27
CA ARG A 168 6.73 20.04 -0.08
C ARG A 168 6.56 19.10 1.12
N PRO A 169 7.61 18.88 1.93
CA PRO A 169 7.54 17.98 3.09
C PRO A 169 6.38 18.29 4.05
N ARG A 170 6.12 19.58 4.30
CA ARG A 170 5.00 20.03 5.15
C ARG A 170 3.62 19.68 4.58
N GLN A 171 3.46 19.76 3.26
CA GLN A 171 2.19 19.42 2.61
C GLN A 171 1.94 17.92 2.70
N VAL A 172 2.97 17.12 2.46
CA VAL A 172 2.91 15.65 2.56
C VAL A 172 2.63 15.22 4.00
N ALA A 173 3.35 15.76 4.98
CA ALA A 173 3.14 15.45 6.40
C ALA A 173 1.70 15.74 6.84
N ALA A 174 1.15 16.88 6.41
CA ALA A 174 -0.25 17.24 6.69
C ALA A 174 -1.26 16.26 6.05
N LEU A 175 -1.03 15.81 4.81
CA LEU A 175 -1.87 14.79 4.17
C LEU A 175 -1.75 13.43 4.85
N ALA A 176 -0.55 13.08 5.29
CA ALA A 176 -0.26 11.83 5.97
C ALA A 176 -0.80 11.78 7.42
N GLY A 177 -1.14 12.93 8.01
CA GLY A 177 -1.36 13.01 9.46
C GLY A 177 -0.11 12.62 10.26
N ALA A 178 1.08 12.97 9.75
CA ALA A 178 2.37 12.63 10.31
C ALA A 178 3.19 13.90 10.61
N GLU A 179 4.30 13.77 11.34
CA GLU A 179 5.22 14.88 11.52
C GLU A 179 6.24 14.94 10.38
N VAL A 180 6.74 16.14 10.08
CA VAL A 180 7.75 16.34 9.02
C VAL A 180 9.01 15.47 9.22
N PRO A 181 9.53 15.29 10.45
CA PRO A 181 10.68 14.41 10.69
C PRO A 181 10.43 12.96 10.28
N ASP A 182 9.21 12.43 10.42
CA ASP A 182 8.87 11.05 10.07
C ASP A 182 9.00 10.84 8.55
N ILE A 183 8.40 11.76 7.79
CA ILE A 183 8.53 11.79 6.32
C ILE A 183 9.99 11.96 5.89
N THR A 184 10.74 12.82 6.57
CA THR A 184 12.14 13.11 6.24
C THR A 184 13.05 11.92 6.54
N ALA A 185 12.78 11.19 7.64
CA ALA A 185 13.55 10.00 8.01
C ALA A 185 13.44 8.89 6.96
N ALA A 186 12.32 8.84 6.22
CA ALA A 186 12.11 7.88 5.14
C ALA A 186 12.75 8.27 3.79
N TYR A 187 13.42 9.43 3.68
CA TYR A 187 13.96 9.92 2.39
C TYR A 187 14.98 9.00 1.74
N GLU A 188 15.91 8.44 2.50
CA GLU A 188 16.90 7.53 1.92
C GLU A 188 16.26 6.26 1.35
N VAL A 189 15.20 5.76 1.99
CA VAL A 189 14.43 4.63 1.47
C VAL A 189 13.63 5.03 0.23
N ALA A 190 12.99 6.20 0.24
CA ALA A 190 12.23 6.70 -0.90
C ALA A 190 13.10 6.97 -2.12
N ARG A 191 14.31 7.51 -1.92
CA ARG A 191 15.29 7.69 -3.01
C ARG A 191 15.72 6.39 -3.67
N LEU A 192 15.47 5.23 -3.06
CA LEU A 192 15.72 3.91 -3.64
C LEU A 192 14.43 3.20 -4.09
N SER A 193 13.27 3.82 -3.86
CA SER A 193 11.96 3.27 -4.19
C SER A 193 11.47 3.78 -5.55
N PRO A 194 10.71 2.97 -6.32
CA PRO A 194 10.17 3.41 -7.59
C PRO A 194 9.20 4.60 -7.44
N PRO A 195 9.29 5.64 -8.28
CA PRO A 195 8.47 6.85 -8.17
C PRO A 195 6.99 6.58 -8.45
N SER A 196 6.67 5.56 -9.23
CA SER A 196 5.30 5.17 -9.60
C SER A 196 4.48 4.58 -8.46
N GLU A 197 5.12 4.18 -7.36
CA GLU A 197 4.43 3.70 -6.16
C GLU A 197 3.82 4.85 -5.34
N ALA A 198 4.19 6.08 -5.63
CA ALA A 198 3.77 7.25 -4.89
C ALA A 198 2.54 7.89 -5.51
N ASP A 199 1.44 7.84 -4.77
CA ASP A 199 0.16 8.42 -5.13
C ASP A 199 -0.42 9.12 -3.90
N THR A 200 -0.92 10.34 -4.07
CA THR A 200 -1.59 11.11 -3.01
C THR A 200 -2.80 10.39 -2.44
N GLN A 201 -3.57 9.69 -3.27
CA GLN A 201 -4.72 8.93 -2.79
C GLN A 201 -4.27 7.74 -1.95
N TYR A 202 -3.16 7.09 -2.33
CA TYR A 202 -2.60 5.99 -1.54
C TYR A 202 -2.03 6.47 -0.21
N LEU A 203 -1.40 7.66 -0.18
CA LEU A 203 -0.96 8.28 1.08
C LEU A 203 -2.14 8.52 2.03
N LEU A 204 -3.26 9.05 1.53
CA LEU A 204 -4.47 9.28 2.33
C LEU A 204 -5.08 7.97 2.86
N GLU A 205 -5.08 6.92 2.05
CA GLU A 205 -5.53 5.59 2.47
C GLU A 205 -4.66 5.03 3.62
N LEU A 206 -3.33 5.16 3.50
CA LEU A 206 -2.40 4.73 4.55
C LEU A 206 -2.54 5.60 5.82
N ALA A 207 -2.78 6.89 5.67
CA ALA A 207 -3.06 7.79 6.80
C ALA A 207 -4.31 7.35 7.56
N GLY A 208 -5.41 7.08 6.84
CA GLY A 208 -6.65 6.57 7.45
C GLY A 208 -6.46 5.18 8.08
N LEU A 209 -5.67 4.30 7.46
CA LEU A 209 -5.38 2.97 7.99
C LEU A 209 -4.55 3.06 9.27
N THR A 210 -3.56 3.94 9.29
CA THR A 210 -2.73 4.23 10.47
C THR A 210 -3.59 4.72 11.62
N ASP A 211 -4.50 5.67 11.38
CA ASP A 211 -5.39 6.20 12.41
C ASP A 211 -6.34 5.12 12.99
N HIS A 212 -6.87 4.27 12.12
CA HIS A 212 -7.67 3.11 12.52
C HIS A 212 -6.85 2.13 13.39
N LEU A 213 -5.63 1.77 12.95
CA LEU A 213 -4.74 0.84 13.66
C LEU A 213 -4.24 1.41 14.98
N ARG A 214 -4.03 2.73 15.08
CA ARG A 214 -3.73 3.43 16.32
C ARG A 214 -4.87 3.24 17.34
N THR A 215 -6.10 3.42 16.90
CA THR A 215 -7.30 3.21 17.73
C THR A 215 -7.43 1.74 18.15
N ALA A 216 -7.30 0.81 17.21
CA ALA A 216 -7.33 -0.63 17.49
C ALA A 216 -6.22 -1.07 18.47
N THR A 217 -5.03 -0.48 18.37
CA THR A 217 -3.92 -0.74 19.30
C THR A 217 -4.28 -0.30 20.72
N GLN A 218 -4.91 0.87 20.87
CA GLN A 218 -5.34 1.39 22.16
C GLN A 218 -6.44 0.52 22.78
N GLU A 219 -7.44 0.12 21.99
CA GLU A 219 -8.51 -0.78 22.42
C GLU A 219 -7.97 -2.14 22.85
N GLN A 220 -7.04 -2.72 22.08
CA GLN A 220 -6.46 -4.02 22.39
C GLN A 220 -5.53 -3.95 23.61
N ALA A 221 -4.83 -2.83 23.82
CA ALA A 221 -4.06 -2.60 25.04
C ALA A 221 -4.97 -2.55 26.29
N ALA A 222 -6.13 -1.88 26.19
CA ALA A 222 -7.12 -1.87 27.26
C ALA A 222 -7.66 -3.27 27.58
N ARG A 223 -7.88 -4.12 26.57
CA ARG A 223 -8.28 -5.52 26.75
C ARG A 223 -7.23 -6.36 27.46
N VAL A 224 -5.95 -6.17 27.15
CA VAL A 224 -4.85 -6.83 27.87
C VAL A 224 -4.88 -6.47 29.35
N GLU A 225 -5.08 -5.19 29.70
CA GLU A 225 -5.19 -4.76 31.09
C GLU A 225 -6.44 -5.35 31.80
N GLN A 226 -7.56 -5.47 31.08
CA GLN A 226 -8.74 -6.16 31.59
C GLN A 226 -8.48 -7.65 31.84
N ALA A 227 -7.82 -8.33 30.91
CA ALA A 227 -7.50 -9.75 31.03
C ALA A 227 -6.53 -10.05 32.18
N LYS A 228 -5.54 -9.17 32.41
CA LYS A 228 -4.67 -9.23 33.60
C LYS A 228 -5.47 -9.21 34.90
N THR A 229 -6.54 -8.40 34.94
CA THR A 229 -7.42 -8.31 36.12
C THR A 229 -8.09 -9.66 36.40
N TRP A 230 -8.59 -10.36 35.36
CA TRP A 230 -9.21 -11.69 35.52
C TRP A 230 -8.26 -12.72 36.09
N VAL A 231 -7.00 -12.75 35.62
CA VAL A 231 -5.96 -13.64 36.15
C VAL A 231 -5.69 -13.33 37.63
N THR A 232 -5.58 -12.06 37.99
CA THR A 232 -5.32 -11.67 39.39
C THR A 232 -6.48 -11.95 40.35
N THR A 233 -7.73 -11.98 39.86
CA THR A 233 -8.91 -12.29 40.68
C THR A 233 -9.27 -13.78 40.75
N ALA A 234 -8.67 -14.61 39.88
CA ALA A 234 -8.90 -16.05 39.84
C ALA A 234 -7.93 -16.86 40.74
N VAL A 235 -6.91 -16.20 41.30
CA VAL A 235 -5.95 -16.72 42.30
C VAL A 235 -6.39 -16.32 43.69
#